data_AF-A0A3D1P1Y1-F1
#
_entry.id   AF-A0A3D1P1Y1-F1
#
_cell.length_a   1.000
_cell.length_b   1.000
_cell.length_c   1.000
_cell.angle_alpha   90.00
_cell.angle_beta   90.00
_cell.angle_gamma   90.00
#
_symmetry.space_group_name_H-M   'P 1'
#
loop_
_entity.id
_entity.type
_entity.pdbx_description
1 polymer ?
#
loop_
_entity_poly.entity_id
_entity_poly.type
_entity_poly.pdbx_seq_one_letter_code
_entity_poly.pdbx_strand_id
1 'polypeptide(L)'
;MSPAAAAPSSPYWGRWTVTDQSGPFSSRGREYKTIDIAPCGKDFCGVSVADNGKCGPTLFRFLMKRADGEQELRGHGKWGSARKNVLIWLYDGEDGKPKQNMQLYLGDGYDFGERSENMPKFDSTYRKSGVARCTAR
;
A
#
# COMPACT_ATOMS: atom_id res chain seq x y z
N MET A 1 -36.99 2.57 3.82
CA MET A 1 -35.72 2.34 3.11
C MET A 1 -34.61 2.98 3.92
N SER A 2 -33.79 2.17 4.61
CA SER A 2 -32.65 2.70 5.35
C SER A 2 -31.60 3.24 4.36
N PRO A 3 -31.03 4.44 4.58
CA PRO A 3 -29.91 4.89 3.76
C PRO A 3 -28.75 3.93 3.96
N ALA A 4 -28.20 3.41 2.86
CA ALA A 4 -26.93 2.70 2.89
C ALA A 4 -25.89 3.65 3.49
N ALA A 5 -25.31 3.27 4.63
CA ALA A 5 -24.24 4.02 5.25
C ALA A 5 -23.17 4.30 4.17
N ALA A 6 -22.84 5.57 3.97
CA ALA A 6 -21.74 5.94 3.09
C ALA A 6 -20.53 5.12 3.54
N ALA A 7 -19.96 4.33 2.61
CA ALA A 7 -18.74 3.60 2.90
C ALA A 7 -17.73 4.60 3.49
N PRO A 8 -16.99 4.23 4.56
CA PRO A 8 -15.99 5.13 5.10
C PRO A 8 -15.10 5.61 3.95
N SER A 9 -14.85 6.91 3.87
CA SER A 9 -14.01 7.52 2.85
C SER A 9 -12.59 7.68 3.40
N SER A 10 -11.62 7.01 2.79
CA SER A 10 -10.19 7.04 3.12
C SER A 10 -9.54 7.56 1.87
N PRO A 11 -8.49 8.34 2.03
CA PRO A 11 -7.55 8.55 0.95
C PRO A 11 -6.90 7.24 0.47
N TYR A 12 -6.59 6.30 1.38
CA TYR A 12 -6.01 4.98 1.07
C TYR A 12 -6.87 4.08 0.18
N TRP A 13 -8.20 4.16 0.23
CA TRP A 13 -9.06 3.21 -0.50
C TRP A 13 -8.92 3.37 -2.01
N GLY A 14 -8.56 2.29 -2.70
CA GLY A 14 -8.41 2.30 -4.15
C GLY A 14 -7.32 1.35 -4.65
N ARG A 15 -7.15 1.39 -5.97
CA ARG A 15 -6.04 0.75 -6.67
C ARG A 15 -4.88 1.72 -6.79
N TRP A 16 -3.71 1.26 -6.39
CA TRP A 16 -2.46 2.01 -6.44
C TRP A 16 -1.49 1.26 -7.32
N THR A 17 -0.86 1.97 -8.25
CA THR A 17 0.13 1.40 -9.16
C THR A 17 1.41 2.21 -9.05
N VAL A 18 2.56 1.53 -9.01
CA VAL A 18 3.87 2.20 -9.04
C VAL A 18 3.97 3.12 -10.26
N THR A 19 4.57 4.28 -10.09
CA THR A 19 4.75 5.27 -11.16
C THR A 19 5.80 4.81 -12.17
N ASP A 20 6.92 4.24 -11.70
CA ASP A 20 7.89 3.56 -12.56
C ASP A 20 7.56 2.07 -12.67
N GLN A 21 6.91 1.69 -13.78
CA GLN A 21 6.56 0.30 -14.06
C GLN A 21 7.68 -0.49 -14.75
N SER A 22 8.70 0.20 -15.27
CA SER A 22 9.83 -0.36 -16.01
C SER A 22 11.03 -0.70 -15.14
N GLY A 23 11.04 -0.24 -13.88
CA GLY A 23 12.10 -0.51 -12.93
C GLY A 23 12.40 -2.00 -12.73
N PRO A 24 13.65 -2.37 -12.40
CA PRO A 24 14.04 -3.77 -12.21
C PRO A 24 13.46 -4.33 -10.90
N PHE A 25 12.23 -4.82 -10.93
CA PHE A 25 11.59 -5.47 -9.79
C PHE A 25 12.00 -6.94 -9.69
N SER A 26 12.52 -7.32 -8.51
CA SER A 26 12.64 -8.73 -8.13
C SER A 26 11.27 -9.43 -8.16
N SER A 27 11.24 -10.77 -8.19
CA SER A 27 9.99 -11.54 -8.16
C SER A 27 9.07 -11.14 -7.00
N ARG A 28 9.64 -10.84 -5.83
CA ARG A 28 8.91 -10.35 -4.65
C ARG A 28 8.44 -8.91 -4.82
N GLY A 29 9.27 -8.05 -5.40
CA GLY A 29 8.91 -6.66 -5.71
C GLY A 29 7.77 -6.54 -6.72
N ARG A 30 7.62 -7.52 -7.63
CA ARG A 30 6.50 -7.55 -8.58
C ARG A 30 5.13 -7.65 -7.91
N GLU A 31 5.02 -8.33 -6.76
CA GLU A 31 3.76 -8.39 -6.00
C GLU A 31 3.31 -6.99 -5.53
N TYR A 32 4.26 -6.08 -5.37
CA TYR A 32 4.01 -4.72 -4.90
C TYR A 32 3.74 -3.73 -6.03
N LYS A 33 3.92 -4.07 -7.32
CA LYS A 33 3.72 -3.11 -8.44
C LYS A 33 2.32 -2.51 -8.46
N THR A 34 1.31 -3.33 -8.21
CA THR A 34 -0.09 -2.91 -8.15
C THR A 34 -0.71 -3.47 -6.89
N ILE A 35 -1.30 -2.60 -6.08
CA ILE A 35 -1.94 -2.97 -4.83
C ILE A 35 -3.35 -2.38 -4.76
N ASP A 36 -4.30 -3.20 -4.33
CA ASP A 36 -5.62 -2.73 -3.95
C ASP A 36 -5.67 -2.59 -2.44
N ILE A 37 -6.06 -1.40 -1.96
CA ILE A 37 -6.26 -1.13 -0.55
C ILE A 37 -7.76 -1.02 -0.28
N ALA A 38 -8.26 -1.88 0.62
CA ALA A 38 -9.68 -2.05 0.94
C ALA A 38 -9.89 -2.38 2.42
N PRO A 39 -11.08 -2.12 3.01
CA PRO A 39 -11.41 -2.63 4.35
C PRO A 39 -11.39 -4.16 4.36
N CYS A 40 -10.93 -4.74 5.47
CA CYS A 40 -10.83 -6.19 5.69
C CYS A 40 -11.17 -6.53 7.16
N GLY A 41 -12.46 -6.45 7.51
CA GLY A 41 -12.91 -6.64 8.90
C GLY A 41 -12.63 -5.41 9.75
N LYS A 42 -11.89 -5.58 10.86
CA LYS A 42 -11.49 -4.48 11.78
C LYS A 42 -10.26 -3.70 11.30
N ASP A 43 -9.72 -4.10 10.16
CA ASP A 43 -8.51 -3.58 9.55
C ASP A 43 -8.80 -3.05 8.14
N PHE A 44 -7.81 -2.44 7.51
CA PHE A 44 -7.70 -2.35 6.07
C PHE A 44 -6.42 -3.05 5.60
N CYS A 45 -6.48 -3.60 4.39
CA CYS A 45 -5.47 -4.49 3.85
C CYS A 45 -5.01 -3.98 2.49
N GLY A 46 -3.70 -4.08 2.23
CA GLY A 46 -3.15 -3.97 0.89
C GLY A 46 -3.00 -5.36 0.28
N VAL A 47 -3.62 -5.58 -0.87
CA VAL A 47 -3.62 -6.86 -1.59
C VAL A 47 -2.91 -6.69 -2.92
N SER A 48 -1.95 -7.56 -3.20
CA SER A 48 -1.28 -7.58 -4.50
C SER A 48 -2.26 -7.84 -5.64
N VAL A 49 -2.03 -7.18 -6.77
CA VAL A 49 -2.80 -7.34 -8.01
C VAL A 49 -1.81 -7.72 -9.11
N ALA A 50 -1.95 -8.93 -9.66
CA ALA A 50 -1.13 -9.36 -10.79
C ALA A 50 -1.47 -8.56 -12.06
N ASP A 51 -0.60 -8.60 -13.07
CA ASP A 51 -0.77 -7.86 -14.33
C ASP A 51 -2.08 -8.22 -15.07
N ASN A 52 -2.58 -9.45 -14.90
CA ASN A 52 -3.87 -9.89 -15.44
C ASN A 52 -5.08 -9.53 -14.55
N GLY A 53 -4.87 -8.72 -13.50
CA GLY A 53 -5.90 -8.32 -12.55
C GLY A 53 -6.23 -9.35 -11.46
N LYS A 54 -5.58 -10.51 -11.44
CA LYS A 54 -5.83 -11.53 -10.41
C LYS A 54 -5.36 -11.06 -9.04
N CYS A 55 -6.23 -11.24 -8.03
CA CYS A 55 -5.90 -10.95 -6.64
C CYS A 55 -4.88 -11.96 -6.09
N GLY A 56 -3.77 -11.45 -5.58
CA GLY A 56 -2.72 -12.23 -4.96
C GLY A 56 -2.79 -12.20 -3.43
N PRO A 57 -1.68 -12.43 -2.71
CA PRO A 57 -1.64 -12.36 -1.26
C PRO A 57 -1.94 -10.95 -0.72
N THR A 58 -2.45 -10.92 0.51
CA THR A 58 -2.42 -9.75 1.39
C THR A 58 -0.96 -9.44 1.73
N LEU A 59 -0.53 -8.23 1.37
CA LEU A 59 0.83 -7.75 1.57
C LEU A 59 1.01 -7.06 2.91
N PHE A 60 0.02 -6.31 3.38
CA PHE A 60 0.08 -5.61 4.67
C PHE A 60 -1.33 -5.39 5.22
N ARG A 61 -1.40 -5.08 6.51
CA ARG A 61 -2.65 -4.87 7.24
C ARG A 61 -2.45 -3.79 8.30
N PHE A 62 -3.42 -2.90 8.44
CA PHE A 62 -3.42 -1.82 9.42
C PHE A 62 -4.79 -1.67 10.07
N LEU A 63 -4.83 -1.19 11.32
CA LEU A 63 -6.07 -0.96 12.05
C LEU A 63 -6.93 0.09 11.36
N MET A 64 -8.25 -0.13 11.26
CA MET A 64 -9.18 0.80 10.59
C MET A 64 -9.09 2.23 11.11
N LYS A 65 -8.83 2.42 12.41
CA LYS A 65 -8.71 3.75 13.03
C LYS A 65 -7.61 4.64 12.42
N ARG A 66 -6.70 4.10 11.60
CA ARG A 66 -5.64 4.84 10.92
C ARG A 66 -5.96 5.18 9.46
N ALA A 67 -7.19 4.92 9.03
CA ALA A 67 -7.59 5.05 7.64
C ALA A 67 -7.91 6.51 7.24
N ASP A 68 -7.91 7.47 8.17
CA ASP A 68 -8.11 8.90 7.87
C ASP A 68 -6.99 9.51 6.99
N GLY A 69 -5.81 8.90 7.00
CA GLY A 69 -4.65 9.35 6.22
C GLY A 69 -4.05 10.66 6.69
N GLU A 70 -4.26 11.02 7.96
CA GLU A 70 -3.60 12.16 8.62
C GLU A 70 -2.22 11.78 9.18
N GLN A 71 -1.91 10.47 9.22
CA GLN A 71 -0.68 9.94 9.79
C GLN A 71 0.03 9.01 8.82
N GLU A 72 1.35 8.99 8.95
CA GLU A 72 2.22 7.97 8.37
C GLU A 72 1.87 6.58 8.94
N LEU A 73 1.70 5.57 8.08
CA LEU A 73 1.36 4.22 8.51
C LEU A 73 2.61 3.38 8.72
N ARG A 74 2.94 3.12 9.98
CA ARG A 74 3.95 2.13 10.39
C ARG A 74 3.30 0.82 10.76
N GLY A 75 3.84 -0.28 10.26
CA GLY A 75 3.37 -1.62 10.58
C GLY A 75 4.26 -2.69 9.97
N HIS A 76 3.65 -3.80 9.56
CA HIS A 76 4.37 -4.90 8.93
C HIS A 76 3.74 -5.35 7.63
N GLY A 77 4.61 -5.74 6.69
CA GLY A 77 4.24 -6.30 5.40
C GLY A 77 4.96 -7.61 5.09
N LYS A 78 4.50 -8.28 4.02
CA LYS A 78 4.94 -9.59 3.56
C LYS A 78 5.98 -9.45 2.46
N TRP A 79 7.18 -9.99 2.65
CA TRP A 79 8.21 -10.09 1.62
C TRP A 79 8.54 -11.56 1.33
N GLY A 80 7.86 -12.14 0.34
CA GLY A 80 7.89 -13.58 0.13
C GLY A 80 7.31 -14.32 1.34
N SER A 81 8.07 -15.19 2.00
CA SER A 81 7.67 -15.84 3.26
C SER A 81 8.02 -15.03 4.51
N ALA A 82 8.79 -13.95 4.38
CA ALA A 82 9.23 -13.14 5.51
C ALA A 82 8.24 -12.02 5.84
N ARG A 83 8.25 -11.59 7.11
CA ARG A 83 7.61 -10.36 7.57
C ARG A 83 8.66 -9.27 7.70
N LYS A 84 8.36 -8.06 7.21
CA LYS A 84 9.23 -6.88 7.21
C LYS A 84 8.46 -5.65 7.70
N ASN A 85 9.17 -4.60 8.12
CA ASN A 85 8.50 -3.34 8.44
C ASN A 85 7.98 -2.71 7.15
N VAL A 86 6.78 -2.15 7.21
CA VAL A 86 6.19 -1.37 6.12
C VAL A 86 5.92 0.05 6.60
N LEU A 87 6.21 1.00 5.73
CA LEU A 87 5.87 2.41 5.88
C LEU A 87 5.02 2.85 4.70
N ILE A 88 3.92 3.55 4.96
CA ILE A 88 3.13 4.21 3.92
C ILE A 88 2.98 5.69 4.25
N TRP A 89 3.33 6.53 3.30
CA TRP A 89 3.12 7.97 3.38
C TRP A 89 2.24 8.44 2.22
N LEU A 90 1.14 9.14 2.54
CA LEU A 90 0.29 9.79 1.55
C LEU A 90 0.69 11.24 1.38
N TYR A 91 0.66 11.71 0.15
CA TYR A 91 0.90 13.10 -0.18
C TYR A 91 0.11 13.51 -1.42
N ASP A 92 0.05 14.82 -1.64
CA ASP A 92 -0.79 15.40 -2.67
C ASP A 92 -0.24 15.14 -4.08
N GLY A 93 -1.17 15.13 -5.04
CA GLY A 93 -0.85 15.09 -6.46
C GLY A 93 -0.23 16.40 -6.94
N GLU A 94 0.59 16.34 -7.99
CA GLU A 94 1.07 17.55 -8.70
C GLU A 94 -0.09 18.37 -9.28
N ASP A 95 -1.26 17.74 -9.49
CA ASP A 95 -2.50 18.37 -9.96
C ASP A 95 -3.33 19.02 -8.84
N GLY A 96 -2.75 19.18 -7.63
CA GLY A 96 -3.40 19.79 -6.48
C GLY A 96 -4.51 18.94 -5.86
N LYS A 97 -4.70 17.69 -6.32
CA LYS A 97 -5.66 16.78 -5.73
C LYS A 97 -5.07 16.16 -4.46
N PRO A 98 -5.79 16.23 -3.32
CA PRO A 98 -5.24 15.76 -2.07
C PRO A 98 -5.04 14.24 -2.08
N LYS A 99 -3.93 13.79 -1.50
CA LYS A 99 -3.63 12.39 -1.18
C LYS A 99 -3.80 11.41 -2.38
N GLN A 100 -3.39 11.83 -3.58
CA GLN A 100 -3.41 11.01 -4.81
C GLN A 100 -2.13 10.20 -5.03
N ASN A 101 -1.07 10.54 -4.29
CA ASN A 101 0.21 9.85 -4.34
C ASN A 101 0.48 9.15 -3.00
N MET A 102 1.24 8.06 -3.10
CA MET A 102 1.61 7.26 -1.95
C MET A 102 3.04 6.77 -2.13
N GLN A 103 3.89 6.93 -1.12
CA GLN A 103 5.17 6.24 -1.07
C GLN A 103 5.06 5.05 -0.14
N LEU A 104 5.46 3.87 -0.62
CA LEU A 104 5.49 2.66 0.17
C LEU A 104 6.91 2.17 0.28
N TYR A 105 7.29 1.85 1.51
CA TYR A 105 8.58 1.28 1.81
C TYR A 105 8.45 -0.02 2.58
N LEU A 106 9.28 -1.01 2.26
CA LEU A 106 9.30 -2.32 2.90
C LEU A 106 10.74 -2.82 3.14
N GLY A 107 11.09 -3.15 4.38
CA GLY A 107 12.42 -3.65 4.74
C GLY A 107 12.71 -3.55 6.22
N ASP A 108 13.93 -3.93 6.63
CA ASP A 108 14.42 -3.72 8.00
C ASP A 108 15.34 -2.51 7.95
N GLY A 109 15.02 -1.46 8.72
CA GLY A 109 15.82 -0.22 8.74
C GLY A 109 15.10 1.03 8.28
N TYR A 110 13.89 1.30 8.78
CA TYR A 110 13.56 2.68 9.10
C TYR A 110 14.18 3.04 10.45
N ASP A 111 15.50 3.21 10.42
CA ASP A 111 16.19 4.20 11.25
C ASP A 111 16.52 5.37 10.31
N PHE A 112 16.10 6.59 10.66
CA PHE A 112 16.38 7.82 9.89
C PHE A 112 17.71 8.47 10.30
N GLY A 113 18.54 7.74 11.04
CA GLY A 113 19.94 8.03 11.30
C GLY A 113 20.67 6.72 11.53
N GLU A 114 21.86 6.60 10.95
CA GLU A 114 22.80 5.49 11.13
C GLU A 114 22.55 4.17 10.36
N ARG A 115 23.36 4.05 9.30
CA ARG A 115 23.89 2.87 8.59
C ARG A 115 23.28 1.49 8.92
N SER A 116 22.45 1.00 7.99
CA SER A 116 22.21 -0.43 7.77
C SER A 116 22.33 -0.75 6.27
N GLU A 117 23.46 -1.35 5.90
CA GLU A 117 23.93 -1.53 4.51
C GLU A 117 23.49 -2.84 3.85
N ASN A 118 22.74 -3.74 4.50
CA ASN A 118 22.58 -5.10 3.98
C ASN A 118 21.16 -5.67 3.98
N MET A 119 20.17 -5.01 3.38
CA MET A 119 18.91 -5.69 3.07
C MET A 119 18.07 -5.04 1.95
N PRO A 120 17.30 -5.82 1.15
CA PRO A 120 16.49 -5.29 0.06
C PRO A 120 15.34 -4.46 0.60
N LYS A 121 15.37 -3.17 0.30
CA LYS A 121 14.32 -2.19 0.57
C LYS A 121 13.47 -2.10 -0.69
N PHE A 122 12.21 -2.52 -0.66
CA PHE A 122 11.28 -2.08 -1.69
C PHE A 122 10.91 -0.65 -1.33
N ASP A 123 11.17 0.29 -2.23
CA ASP A 123 10.78 1.68 -2.15
C ASP A 123 10.17 2.03 -3.50
N SER A 124 8.92 2.47 -3.49
CA SER A 124 8.31 2.95 -4.71
C SER A 124 7.24 4.00 -4.44
N THR A 125 7.16 4.93 -5.37
CA THR A 125 6.07 5.89 -5.46
C THR A 125 4.92 5.27 -6.26
N TYR A 126 3.71 5.47 -5.76
CA TYR A 126 2.48 5.01 -6.35
C TYR A 126 1.59 6.19 -6.68
N ARG A 127 0.81 6.01 -7.74
CA ARG A 127 -0.32 6.87 -8.06
C ARG A 127 -1.62 6.09 -7.93
N LYS A 128 -2.64 6.75 -7.38
CA LYS A 128 -3.99 6.21 -7.38
C LYS A 128 -4.49 6.08 -8.82
N SER A 129 -4.90 4.87 -9.19
CA SER A 129 -5.22 4.47 -10.56
C SER A 129 -6.65 3.94 -10.73
N GLY A 130 -7.40 3.77 -9.63
CA GLY A 130 -8.80 3.38 -9.71
C GLY A 130 -9.39 2.90 -8.38
N VAL A 131 -10.49 2.16 -8.48
CA VAL A 131 -11.17 1.54 -7.34
C VAL A 131 -10.54 0.18 -7.03
N ALA A 132 -10.42 -0.15 -5.74
CA ALA A 132 -9.96 -1.47 -5.30
C ALA A 132 -10.98 -2.55 -5.72
N ARG A 133 -10.51 -3.62 -6.35
CA ARG A 133 -11.32 -4.80 -6.75
C ARG A 133 -10.91 -6.06 -6.00
N CYS A 134 -9.67 -6.10 -5.51
CA CYS A 134 -9.14 -7.16 -4.68
C CYS A 134 -9.28 -6.81 -3.20
N THR A 135 -9.84 -7.74 -2.45
CA THR A 135 -9.98 -7.66 -0.99
C THR A 135 -9.28 -8.83 -0.34
N ALA A 136 -8.83 -8.63 0.90
CA ALA A 136 -8.29 -9.74 1.68
C ALA A 136 -9.42 -10.75 1.91
N ARG A 137 -9.13 -12.02 1.61
CA ARG A 137 -10.03 -13.15 1.88
C ARG A 137 -9.94 -13.58 3.33
#